data_AF-A0A3M8FR65-F1
#
_entry.id   AF-A0A3M8FR65-F1
#
_cell.length_a   1.000
_cell.length_b   1.000
_cell.length_c   1.000
_cell.angle_alpha   90.00
_cell.angle_beta   90.00
_cell.angle_gamma   90.00
#
_symmetry.space_group_name_H-M   'P 1'
#
loop_
_entity.id
_entity.type
_entity.pdbx_description
1 polymer ?
#
loop_
_entity_poly.entity_id
_entity_poly.type
_entity_poly.pdbx_seq_one_letter_code
_entity_poly.pdbx_strand_id
1 'polypeptide(L)'
;MPRNTATVWALSLIASFVLASLGCEGERAHLDAVVIAAQNSTRPQVAQRLVSEFDQGNITFEASLIRAEELLEADDSNATLFAGAVLDFAKAIESDLPAGGEYEFFWRRIGRLAYNASHNAFERQDYAEADTLVLAGPKRWQRDSYWIAYPNHEILVAYSLAHQGDAKAGIRLLQRRTPTPDSYAEAIDTLVEIDRKLLRQRLRQGIEAEQDAGEVNQGG
;
A
#
# COMPACT_ATOMS: atom_id res chain seq x y z
N MET A 1 0.29 -66.22 -32.89
CA MET A 1 1.38 -65.39 -32.35
C MET A 1 0.82 -64.04 -31.93
N PRO A 2 0.66 -63.75 -30.63
CA PRO A 2 0.19 -62.44 -30.18
C PRO A 2 1.36 -61.47 -30.04
N ARG A 3 1.20 -60.24 -30.55
CA ARG A 3 2.13 -59.12 -30.37
C ARG A 3 1.68 -58.31 -29.15
N ASN A 4 2.52 -58.27 -28.13
CA ASN A 4 2.35 -57.42 -26.94
C ASN A 4 2.70 -55.97 -27.30
N THR A 5 1.70 -55.09 -27.32
CA THR A 5 1.85 -53.63 -27.47
C THR A 5 1.31 -52.95 -26.21
N ALA A 6 2.07 -52.97 -25.11
CA ALA A 6 1.63 -52.36 -23.85
C ALA A 6 2.80 -51.90 -22.99
N THR A 7 3.74 -51.09 -23.52
CA THR A 7 4.83 -50.55 -22.70
C THR A 7 5.54 -49.34 -23.33
N VAL A 8 4.84 -48.22 -23.56
CA VAL A 8 5.54 -46.95 -23.93
C VAL A 8 4.97 -45.69 -23.23
N TRP A 9 3.79 -45.73 -22.60
CA TRP A 9 3.11 -44.51 -22.14
C TRP A 9 3.36 -44.07 -20.69
N ALA A 10 4.34 -44.64 -19.98
CA ALA A 10 4.53 -44.36 -18.53
C ALA A 10 5.73 -43.45 -18.20
N LEU A 11 6.57 -43.06 -19.18
CA LEU A 11 7.82 -42.31 -18.91
C LEU A 11 7.76 -40.80 -19.21
N SER A 12 6.70 -40.28 -19.82
CA SER A 12 6.59 -38.83 -20.12
C SER A 12 5.96 -37.99 -19.01
N LEU A 13 5.46 -38.60 -17.92
CA LEU A 13 4.74 -37.88 -16.85
C LEU A 13 5.61 -37.50 -15.65
N ILE A 14 6.83 -38.05 -15.53
CA ILE A 14 7.72 -37.79 -14.39
C ILE A 14 8.69 -36.63 -14.67
N ALA A 15 8.96 -36.30 -15.93
CA ALA A 15 9.87 -35.22 -16.31
C ALA A 15 9.29 -33.81 -16.14
N SER A 16 7.97 -33.66 -16.04
CA SER A 16 7.33 -32.34 -15.89
C SER A 16 7.22 -31.85 -14.44
N PHE A 17 7.45 -32.72 -13.43
CA PHE A 17 7.29 -32.32 -12.03
C PHE A 17 8.58 -31.79 -11.38
N VAL A 18 9.75 -32.06 -11.96
CA VAL A 18 11.06 -31.63 -11.41
C VAL A 18 11.43 -30.19 -11.82
N LEU A 19 10.81 -29.64 -12.88
CA LEU A 19 11.06 -28.26 -13.32
C LEU A 19 10.34 -27.20 -12.48
N ALA A 20 9.36 -27.57 -11.65
CA ALA A 20 8.64 -26.62 -10.81
C ALA A 20 9.41 -26.23 -9.53
N SER A 21 10.34 -27.05 -9.04
CA SER A 21 11.06 -26.78 -7.78
C SER A 21 12.31 -25.90 -7.92
N LEU A 22 12.82 -25.72 -9.15
CA LEU A 22 14.00 -24.85 -9.41
C LEU A 22 13.64 -23.39 -9.66
N GLY A 23 12.36 -23.07 -9.90
CA GLY A 23 11.91 -21.70 -10.16
C GLY A 23 11.78 -20.84 -8.89
N CYS A 24 11.37 -21.43 -7.76
CA CYS A 24 11.12 -20.69 -6.52
C CYS A 24 12.39 -20.07 -5.91
N GLU A 25 13.53 -20.76 -5.99
CA GLU A 25 14.78 -20.25 -5.42
C GLU A 25 15.34 -19.08 -6.25
N GLY A 26 15.18 -19.14 -7.58
CA GLY A 26 15.57 -18.06 -8.49
C GLY A 26 14.74 -16.79 -8.27
N GLU A 27 13.41 -16.91 -8.32
CA GLU A 27 12.50 -15.76 -8.16
C GLU A 27 12.74 -15.03 -6.83
N ARG A 28 12.97 -15.77 -5.74
CA ARG A 28 13.28 -15.19 -4.44
C ARG A 28 14.61 -14.43 -4.47
N ALA A 29 15.66 -14.99 -5.07
CA ALA A 29 16.95 -14.33 -5.19
C ALA A 29 16.86 -13.01 -5.99
N HIS A 30 16.05 -12.98 -7.05
CA HIS A 30 15.77 -11.75 -7.81
C HIS A 30 15.11 -10.69 -6.92
N LEU A 31 14.05 -11.05 -6.18
CA LEU A 31 13.37 -10.11 -5.27
C LEU A 31 14.30 -9.62 -4.15
N ASP A 32 15.11 -10.49 -3.55
CA ASP A 32 16.07 -10.11 -2.52
C ASP A 32 17.12 -9.14 -3.07
N ALA A 33 17.56 -9.32 -4.32
CA ALA A 33 18.45 -8.37 -4.98
C ALA A 33 17.78 -7.02 -5.27
N VAL A 34 16.45 -6.97 -5.48
CA VAL A 34 15.69 -5.71 -5.58
C VAL A 34 15.62 -5.03 -4.21
N VAL A 35 15.29 -5.78 -3.15
CA VAL A 35 15.21 -5.26 -1.77
C VAL A 35 16.55 -4.69 -1.30
N ILE A 36 17.67 -5.39 -1.53
CA ILE A 36 19.00 -4.89 -1.18
C ILE A 36 19.32 -3.58 -1.89
N ALA A 37 19.00 -3.47 -3.18
CA ALA A 37 19.22 -2.23 -3.93
C ALA A 37 18.27 -1.09 -3.52
N ALA A 38 17.14 -1.41 -2.89
CA ALA A 38 16.16 -0.45 -2.44
C ALA A 38 16.73 0.51 -1.37
N GLN A 39 17.70 0.05 -0.56
CA GLN A 39 18.38 0.84 0.48
C GLN A 39 18.96 2.16 -0.02
N ASN A 40 19.37 2.23 -1.29
CA ASN A 40 19.97 3.40 -1.90
C ASN A 40 19.14 3.96 -3.06
N SER A 41 17.84 3.63 -3.10
CA SER A 41 16.92 3.97 -4.19
C SER A 41 15.67 4.67 -3.69
N THR A 42 14.93 5.27 -4.62
CA THR A 42 13.60 5.82 -4.37
C THR A 42 12.51 4.80 -4.71
N ARG A 43 11.32 4.94 -4.09
CA ARG A 43 10.16 4.10 -4.37
C ARG A 43 9.84 3.96 -5.87
N PRO A 44 9.83 5.03 -6.69
CA PRO A 44 9.60 4.90 -8.13
C PRO A 44 10.70 4.13 -8.88
N GLN A 45 11.97 4.25 -8.46
CA GLN A 45 13.07 3.49 -9.06
C GLN A 45 12.96 1.99 -8.75
N VAL A 46 12.58 1.63 -7.52
CA VAL A 46 12.34 0.24 -7.14
C VAL A 46 11.14 -0.33 -7.90
N ALA A 47 10.05 0.43 -8.04
CA ALA A 47 8.89 0.02 -8.83
C ALA A 47 9.25 -0.22 -10.31
N GLN A 48 10.04 0.67 -10.92
CA GLN A 48 10.52 0.49 -12.29
C GLN A 48 11.40 -0.75 -12.45
N ARG A 49 12.20 -1.09 -11.42
CA ARG A 49 12.98 -2.32 -11.42
C ARG A 49 12.09 -3.56 -11.33
N LEU A 50 11.05 -3.54 -10.48
CA LEU A 50 10.07 -4.63 -10.42
C LEU A 50 9.36 -4.85 -11.76
N VAL A 51 8.97 -3.78 -12.45
CA VAL A 51 8.42 -3.86 -13.82
C VAL A 51 9.42 -4.55 -14.76
N SER A 52 10.68 -4.13 -14.75
CA SER A 52 11.71 -4.72 -15.62
C SER A 52 11.95 -6.21 -15.33
N GLU A 53 11.95 -6.63 -14.07
CA GLU A 53 12.14 -8.04 -13.69
C GLU A 53 10.90 -8.88 -14.07
N PHE A 54 9.70 -8.30 -13.98
CA PHE A 54 8.45 -8.92 -14.40
C PHE A 54 8.39 -9.12 -15.92
N ASP A 55 8.73 -8.10 -16.70
CA ASP A 55 8.77 -8.16 -18.16
C ASP A 55 9.77 -9.21 -18.68
N GLN A 56 10.84 -9.46 -17.92
CA GLN A 56 11.83 -10.51 -18.20
C GLN A 56 11.37 -11.91 -17.76
N GLY A 57 10.25 -12.01 -17.04
CA GLY A 57 9.75 -13.26 -16.46
C GLY A 57 10.58 -13.78 -15.27
N ASN A 58 11.41 -12.93 -14.67
CA ASN A 58 12.23 -13.30 -13.52
C ASN A 58 11.43 -13.31 -12.21
N ILE A 59 10.37 -12.49 -12.14
CA ILE A 59 9.47 -12.40 -10.99
C ILE A 59 8.01 -12.37 -11.43
N THR A 60 7.13 -12.77 -10.53
CA THR A 60 5.69 -12.60 -10.61
C THR A 60 5.23 -11.48 -9.68
N PHE A 61 4.07 -10.91 -10.00
CA PHE A 61 3.43 -9.95 -9.10
C PHE A 61 3.09 -10.58 -7.74
N GLU A 62 2.60 -11.82 -7.73
CA GLU A 62 2.25 -12.55 -6.52
C GLU A 62 3.45 -12.76 -5.59
N ALA A 63 4.61 -13.17 -6.12
CA ALA A 63 5.82 -13.32 -5.30
C ALA A 63 6.32 -11.97 -4.74
N SER A 64 6.18 -10.89 -5.52
CA SER A 64 6.50 -9.53 -5.06
C SER A 64 5.59 -9.10 -3.89
N LEU A 65 4.30 -9.42 -3.98
CA LEU A 65 3.30 -9.15 -2.95
C LEU A 65 3.59 -9.92 -1.66
N ILE A 66 3.86 -11.23 -1.77
CA ILE A 66 4.26 -12.08 -0.62
C ILE A 66 5.52 -11.53 0.03
N ARG A 67 6.55 -11.19 -0.76
CA ARG A 67 7.82 -10.67 -0.23
C ARG A 67 7.62 -9.34 0.50
N ALA A 68 6.78 -8.45 -0.01
CA ALA A 68 6.46 -7.20 0.68
C ALA A 68 5.75 -7.44 2.03
N GLU A 69 4.81 -8.38 2.09
CA GLU A 69 4.14 -8.76 3.34
C GLU A 69 5.13 -9.33 4.37
N GLU A 70 6.01 -10.25 3.95
CA GLU A 70 7.05 -10.82 4.83
C GLU A 70 8.00 -9.77 5.40
N LEU A 71 8.39 -8.76 4.60
CA LEU A 71 9.25 -7.68 5.07
C LEU A 71 8.55 -6.80 6.10
N LEU A 72 7.26 -6.51 5.90
CA LEU A 72 6.45 -5.75 6.86
C LEU A 72 6.26 -6.52 8.17
N GLU A 73 6.04 -7.83 8.10
CA GLU A 73 5.92 -8.69 9.28
C GLU A 73 7.23 -8.83 10.06
N ALA A 74 8.37 -8.80 9.36
CA ALA A 74 9.70 -8.87 9.95
C ALA A 74 10.23 -7.52 10.45
N ASP A 75 9.48 -6.43 10.26
CA ASP A 75 9.90 -5.05 10.55
C ASP A 75 11.25 -4.68 9.89
N ASP A 76 11.45 -5.12 8.64
CA ASP A 76 12.65 -4.81 7.87
C ASP A 76 12.73 -3.29 7.60
N SER A 77 13.94 -2.73 7.64
CA SER A 77 14.15 -1.29 7.44
C SER A 77 13.71 -0.78 6.06
N ASN A 78 13.61 -1.67 5.06
CA ASN A 78 13.15 -1.35 3.70
C ASN A 78 11.69 -1.74 3.45
N ALA A 79 10.97 -2.24 4.46
CA ALA A 79 9.67 -2.87 4.27
C ALA A 79 8.63 -1.93 3.66
N THR A 80 8.47 -0.72 4.19
CA THR A 80 7.49 0.27 3.69
C THR A 80 7.86 0.78 2.30
N LEU A 81 9.14 1.02 2.05
CA LEU A 81 9.65 1.47 0.75
C LEU A 81 9.41 0.40 -0.33
N PHE A 82 9.72 -0.87 -0.03
CA PHE A 82 9.51 -1.97 -0.96
C PHE A 82 8.01 -2.26 -1.16
N ALA A 83 7.20 -2.28 -0.10
CA ALA A 83 5.75 -2.44 -0.21
C ALA A 83 5.10 -1.33 -1.05
N GLY A 84 5.51 -0.09 -0.83
CA GLY A 84 5.10 1.04 -1.66
C GLY A 84 5.51 0.88 -3.13
N ALA A 85 6.71 0.37 -3.39
CA ALA A 85 7.17 0.07 -4.74
C ALA A 85 6.37 -1.06 -5.41
N VAL A 86 5.97 -2.08 -4.66
CA VAL A 86 5.08 -3.15 -5.15
C VAL A 86 3.69 -2.60 -5.50
N LEU A 87 3.17 -1.64 -4.74
CA LEU A 87 1.91 -0.96 -5.07
C LEU A 87 2.04 -0.09 -6.34
N ASP A 88 3.12 0.67 -6.49
CA ASP A 88 3.40 1.44 -7.70
C ASP A 88 3.61 0.51 -8.92
N PHE A 89 4.27 -0.64 -8.72
CA PHE A 89 4.40 -1.71 -9.71
C PHE A 89 3.03 -2.27 -10.12
N ALA A 90 2.17 -2.62 -9.17
CA ALA A 90 0.80 -3.11 -9.44
C ALA A 90 0.01 -2.14 -10.32
N LYS A 91 0.19 -0.82 -10.11
CA LYS A 91 -0.43 0.23 -10.92
C LYS A 91 0.16 0.30 -12.33
N ALA A 92 1.46 0.11 -12.48
CA ALA A 92 2.13 0.13 -13.78
C ALA A 92 1.69 -1.03 -14.69
N ILE A 93 1.47 -2.22 -14.11
CA ILE A 93 1.05 -3.42 -14.85
C ILE A 93 -0.45 -3.72 -14.73
N GLU A 94 -1.29 -2.74 -14.39
CA GLU A 94 -2.72 -2.97 -14.10
C GLU A 94 -3.46 -3.67 -15.25
N SER A 95 -3.06 -3.44 -16.51
CA SER A 95 -3.62 -4.13 -17.69
C SER A 95 -3.32 -5.62 -17.76
N ASP A 96 -2.23 -6.06 -17.14
CA ASP A 96 -1.78 -7.45 -17.11
C ASP A 96 -2.32 -8.21 -15.88
N LEU A 97 -2.95 -7.49 -14.94
CA LEU A 97 -3.55 -8.06 -13.74
C LEU A 97 -4.99 -8.57 -13.98
N PRO A 98 -5.46 -9.55 -13.19
CA PRO A 98 -6.81 -10.09 -13.35
C PRO A 98 -7.91 -9.06 -13.11
N ALA A 99 -8.69 -8.74 -14.14
CA ALA A 99 -9.75 -7.71 -14.06
C ALA A 99 -11.13 -8.24 -13.58
N GLY A 100 -11.35 -9.56 -13.67
CA GLY A 100 -12.62 -10.24 -13.39
C GLY A 100 -13.13 -10.02 -11.96
N GLY A 101 -14.46 -10.10 -11.78
CA GLY A 101 -15.11 -9.97 -10.47
C GLY A 101 -14.88 -11.17 -9.55
N GLU A 102 -14.43 -12.29 -10.10
CA GLU A 102 -13.98 -13.48 -9.38
C GLU A 102 -12.66 -13.26 -8.64
N TYR A 103 -11.89 -12.23 -9.02
CA TYR A 103 -10.58 -11.90 -8.42
C TYR A 103 -10.67 -10.84 -7.30
N GLU A 104 -11.82 -10.65 -6.66
CA GLU A 104 -11.98 -9.64 -5.61
C GLU A 104 -11.06 -9.89 -4.40
N PHE A 105 -10.72 -11.14 -4.07
CA PHE A 105 -9.75 -11.44 -3.01
C PHE A 105 -8.34 -10.96 -3.34
N PHE A 106 -7.93 -11.09 -4.62
CA PHE A 106 -6.66 -10.57 -5.10
C PHE A 106 -6.58 -9.05 -4.92
N TRP A 107 -7.62 -8.33 -5.36
CA TRP A 107 -7.68 -6.86 -5.20
C TRP A 107 -7.73 -6.43 -3.73
N ARG A 108 -8.45 -7.17 -2.87
CA ARG A 108 -8.46 -6.91 -1.42
C ARG A 108 -7.07 -7.08 -0.81
N ARG A 109 -6.28 -8.04 -1.27
CA ARG A 109 -4.91 -8.24 -0.76
C ARG A 109 -4.00 -7.06 -1.11
N ILE A 110 -4.11 -6.50 -2.33
CA ILE A 110 -3.40 -5.27 -2.71
C ILE A 110 -3.78 -4.11 -1.77
N GLY A 111 -5.09 -3.92 -1.51
CA GLY A 111 -5.54 -2.90 -0.57
C GLY A 111 -5.02 -3.12 0.87
N ARG A 112 -4.93 -4.38 1.32
CA ARG A 112 -4.34 -4.72 2.62
C ARG A 112 -2.85 -4.43 2.69
N LEU A 113 -2.10 -4.62 1.59
CA LEU A 113 -0.70 -4.22 1.54
C LEU A 113 -0.57 -2.70 1.73
N ALA A 114 -1.39 -1.90 1.04
CA ALA A 114 -1.44 -0.44 1.23
C ALA A 114 -1.75 -0.05 2.67
N TYR A 115 -2.72 -0.71 3.31
CA TYR A 115 -3.03 -0.51 4.73
C TYR A 115 -1.83 -0.84 5.63
N ASN A 116 -1.25 -2.03 5.50
CA ASN A 116 -0.18 -2.49 6.38
C ASN A 116 1.07 -1.60 6.24
N ALA A 117 1.44 -1.21 5.01
CA ALA A 117 2.57 -0.34 4.76
C ALA A 117 2.35 1.07 5.32
N SER A 118 1.18 1.66 5.07
CA SER A 118 0.83 2.98 5.60
C SER A 118 0.71 2.98 7.13
N HIS A 119 0.15 1.92 7.72
CA HIS A 119 0.06 1.77 9.17
C HIS A 119 1.46 1.65 9.80
N ASN A 120 2.36 0.83 9.26
CA ASN A 120 3.73 0.72 9.77
C ASN A 120 4.48 2.06 9.68
N ALA A 121 4.36 2.80 8.57
CA ALA A 121 4.91 4.16 8.46
C ALA A 121 4.31 5.12 9.50
N PHE A 122 2.99 5.03 9.71
CA PHE A 122 2.28 5.86 10.69
C PHE A 122 2.72 5.59 12.13
N GLU A 123 2.90 4.32 12.52
CA GLU A 123 3.40 3.94 13.86
C GLU A 123 4.82 4.45 14.11
N ARG A 124 5.65 4.55 13.06
CA ARG A 124 6.99 5.16 13.11
C ARG A 124 6.96 6.69 13.06
N GLN A 125 5.78 7.30 13.07
CA GLN A 125 5.55 8.74 12.95
C GLN A 125 6.08 9.33 11.62
N ASP A 126 6.32 8.50 10.61
CA ASP A 126 6.62 8.94 9.25
C ASP A 126 5.32 9.17 8.48
N TYR A 127 4.61 10.22 8.88
CA TYR A 127 3.30 10.54 8.31
C TYR A 127 3.40 10.94 6.83
N ALA A 128 4.52 11.53 6.41
CA ALA A 128 4.74 11.87 5.01
C ALA A 128 4.78 10.61 4.15
N GLU A 129 5.50 9.56 4.58
CA GLU A 129 5.48 8.28 3.90
C GLU A 129 4.09 7.62 3.96
N ALA A 130 3.46 7.58 5.13
CA ALA A 130 2.13 6.98 5.32
C ALA A 130 1.07 7.58 4.38
N ASP A 131 1.05 8.91 4.24
CA ASP A 131 0.15 9.65 3.35
C ASP A 131 0.31 9.24 1.89
N THR A 132 1.53 8.90 1.47
CA THR A 132 1.79 8.45 0.10
C THR A 132 1.43 6.99 -0.16
N LEU A 133 1.21 6.19 0.90
CA LEU A 133 0.99 4.75 0.85
C LEU A 133 -0.49 4.37 1.00
N VAL A 134 -1.24 5.12 1.81
CA VAL A 134 -2.60 4.75 2.25
C VAL A 134 -3.60 4.55 1.10
N LEU A 135 -3.39 5.20 -0.05
CA LEU A 135 -4.20 5.01 -1.27
C LEU A 135 -3.36 4.58 -2.47
N ALA A 136 -2.16 4.03 -2.24
CA ALA A 136 -1.25 3.63 -3.31
C ALA A 136 -1.77 2.41 -4.10
N GLY A 137 -1.24 2.27 -5.32
CA GLY A 137 -1.59 1.20 -6.25
C GLY A 137 -2.82 1.47 -7.14
N PRO A 138 -3.33 0.42 -7.80
CA PRO A 138 -4.49 0.48 -8.69
C PRO A 138 -5.75 0.99 -8.00
N LYS A 139 -6.59 1.76 -8.69
CA LYS A 139 -7.90 2.17 -8.13
C LYS A 139 -8.88 1.01 -7.98
N ARG A 140 -8.62 -0.11 -8.63
CA ARG A 140 -9.51 -1.27 -8.70
C ARG A 140 -9.86 -1.88 -7.34
N TRP A 141 -8.98 -1.79 -6.34
CA TRP A 141 -9.24 -2.27 -4.98
C TRP A 141 -10.05 -1.29 -4.12
N GLN A 142 -10.09 0.00 -4.50
CA GLN A 142 -10.70 1.09 -3.74
C GLN A 142 -12.22 1.16 -3.97
N ARG A 143 -12.93 0.05 -3.71
CA ARG A 143 -14.39 -0.08 -3.89
C ARG A 143 -15.10 -0.13 -2.55
N ASP A 144 -16.41 0.15 -2.55
CA ASP A 144 -17.23 0.07 -1.33
C ASP A 144 -17.15 -1.29 -0.64
N SER A 145 -17.09 -2.38 -1.41
CA SER A 145 -16.95 -3.75 -0.88
C SER A 145 -15.65 -3.96 -0.10
N TYR A 146 -14.58 -3.24 -0.44
CA TYR A 146 -13.32 -3.25 0.29
C TYR A 146 -13.45 -2.46 1.58
N TRP A 147 -13.94 -1.21 1.51
CA TRP A 147 -14.03 -0.32 2.67
C TRP A 147 -14.95 -0.88 3.76
N ILE A 148 -16.05 -1.54 3.37
CA ILE A 148 -16.94 -2.26 4.30
C ILE A 148 -16.19 -3.39 5.02
N ALA A 149 -15.30 -4.10 4.33
CA ALA A 149 -14.54 -5.21 4.90
C ALA A 149 -13.33 -4.76 5.73
N TYR A 150 -12.78 -3.57 5.45
CA TYR A 150 -11.57 -3.04 6.08
C TYR A 150 -11.79 -1.61 6.60
N PRO A 151 -12.67 -1.41 7.59
CA PRO A 151 -13.02 -0.09 8.13
C PRO A 151 -11.81 0.67 8.69
N ASN A 152 -10.85 -0.03 9.29
CA ASN A 152 -9.63 0.58 9.84
C ASN A 152 -8.78 1.27 8.77
N HIS A 153 -8.83 0.79 7.51
CA HIS A 153 -8.12 1.44 6.43
C HIS A 153 -8.79 2.76 6.03
N GLU A 154 -10.13 2.81 6.00
CA GLU A 154 -10.86 4.06 5.75
C GLU A 154 -10.64 5.09 6.88
N ILE A 155 -10.54 4.63 8.14
CA ILE A 155 -10.12 5.46 9.28
C ILE A 155 -8.71 6.02 9.08
N LEU A 156 -7.74 5.20 8.65
CA LEU A 156 -6.38 5.65 8.39
C LEU A 156 -6.32 6.68 7.24
N VAL A 157 -7.14 6.52 6.20
CA VAL A 157 -7.31 7.55 5.15
C VAL A 157 -7.82 8.86 5.75
N ALA A 158 -8.78 8.82 6.68
CA ALA A 158 -9.30 10.02 7.34
C ALA A 158 -8.23 10.72 8.20
N TYR A 159 -7.38 9.96 8.91
CA TYR A 159 -6.25 10.52 9.64
C TYR A 159 -5.19 11.13 8.71
N SER A 160 -4.90 10.50 7.58
CA SER A 160 -4.01 11.03 6.55
C SER A 160 -4.49 12.39 6.02
N LEU A 161 -5.79 12.52 5.74
CA LEU A 161 -6.38 13.81 5.35
C LEU A 161 -6.22 14.89 6.43
N ALA A 162 -6.35 14.52 7.71
CA ALA A 162 -6.15 15.44 8.82
C ALA A 162 -4.69 15.88 8.96
N HIS A 163 -3.75 14.96 8.77
CA HIS A 163 -2.32 15.26 8.77
C HIS A 163 -1.96 16.25 7.65
N GLN A 164 -2.58 16.12 6.49
CA GLN A 164 -2.46 17.06 5.36
C GLN A 164 -3.19 18.39 5.57
N GLY A 165 -3.81 18.61 6.73
CA GLY A 165 -4.48 19.86 7.11
C GLY A 165 -5.96 19.94 6.75
N ASP A 166 -6.57 18.86 6.25
CA ASP A 166 -8.01 18.78 5.94
C ASP A 166 -8.72 17.74 6.83
N ALA A 167 -8.69 17.97 8.14
CA ALA A 167 -9.40 17.14 9.12
C ALA A 167 -10.91 17.06 8.82
N LYS A 168 -11.48 18.13 8.26
CA LYS A 168 -12.90 18.16 7.87
C LYS A 168 -13.22 17.19 6.74
N ALA A 169 -12.32 16.99 5.77
CA ALA A 169 -12.50 15.95 4.75
C ALA A 169 -12.47 14.55 5.36
N GLY A 170 -11.59 14.29 6.32
CA GLY A 170 -11.56 13.03 7.08
C GLY A 170 -12.88 12.77 7.82
N ILE A 171 -13.40 13.76 8.54
CA ILE A 171 -14.71 13.66 9.22
C ILE A 171 -15.83 13.38 8.21
N ARG A 172 -15.89 14.13 7.10
CA ARG A 172 -16.88 13.91 6.03
C ARG A 172 -16.74 12.56 5.34
N LEU A 173 -15.54 11.97 5.30
CA LEU A 173 -15.35 10.63 4.74
C LEU A 173 -16.07 9.61 5.61
N LEU A 174 -15.78 9.60 6.91
CA LEU A 174 -16.33 8.62 7.85
C LEU A 174 -17.84 8.79 8.06
N GLN A 175 -18.35 10.02 8.07
CA GLN A 175 -19.79 10.30 8.21
C GLN A 175 -20.66 9.81 7.04
N ARG A 176 -20.07 9.41 5.90
CA ARG A 176 -20.84 8.88 4.76
C ARG A 176 -21.37 7.47 4.98
N ARG A 177 -20.86 6.72 5.96
CA ARG A 177 -21.35 5.38 6.28
C ARG A 177 -22.59 5.49 7.17
N THR A 178 -23.67 4.81 6.79
CA THR A 178 -24.92 4.78 7.57
C THR A 178 -25.41 3.34 7.71
N PRO A 179 -25.64 2.82 8.93
CA PRO A 179 -25.32 3.46 10.21
C PRO A 179 -23.80 3.66 10.38
N THR A 180 -23.40 4.68 11.14
CA THR A 180 -21.99 4.93 11.47
C THR A 180 -21.49 3.85 12.42
N PRO A 181 -20.47 3.06 12.07
CA PRO A 181 -19.86 2.10 12.99
C PRO A 181 -19.26 2.80 14.21
N ASP A 182 -19.25 2.14 15.38
CA ASP A 182 -18.68 2.71 16.62
C ASP A 182 -17.21 3.14 16.45
N SER A 183 -16.41 2.35 15.72
CA SER A 183 -15.02 2.70 15.41
C SER A 183 -14.90 3.99 14.58
N TYR A 184 -15.90 4.32 13.77
CA TYR A 184 -15.92 5.55 12.99
C TYR A 184 -16.30 6.73 13.88
N ALA A 185 -17.20 6.53 14.84
CA ALA A 185 -17.56 7.56 15.80
C ALA A 185 -16.34 7.98 16.64
N GLU A 186 -15.57 7.02 17.16
CA GLU A 186 -14.34 7.30 17.91
C GLU A 186 -13.29 8.03 17.07
N ALA A 187 -13.09 7.61 15.83
CA ALA A 187 -12.18 8.28 14.91
C ALA A 187 -12.66 9.72 14.58
N ILE A 188 -13.97 9.92 14.37
CA ILE A 188 -14.55 11.25 14.15
C ILE A 188 -14.30 12.17 15.35
N ASP A 189 -14.50 11.70 16.58
CA ASP A 189 -14.26 12.49 17.79
C ASP A 189 -12.80 12.93 17.88
N THR A 190 -11.87 12.02 17.58
CA THR A 190 -10.44 12.32 17.53
C THR A 190 -10.11 13.37 16.46
N LEU A 191 -10.68 13.24 15.26
CA LEU A 191 -10.50 14.19 14.16
C LEU A 191 -11.07 15.58 14.47
N VAL A 192 -12.19 15.65 15.20
CA VAL A 192 -12.77 16.92 15.68
C VAL A 192 -11.81 17.63 16.64
N GLU A 193 -11.16 16.90 17.55
CA GLU A 193 -10.15 17.49 18.43
C GLU A 193 -8.90 17.97 17.68
N ILE A 194 -8.48 17.24 16.63
CA ILE A 194 -7.40 17.69 15.74
C ILE A 194 -7.79 18.99 15.02
N ASP A 195 -8.98 19.09 14.41
CA ASP A 195 -9.45 20.30 13.72
C ASP A 195 -9.50 21.51 14.67
N ARG A 196 -9.97 21.31 15.91
CA ARG A 196 -9.98 22.36 16.94
C ARG A 196 -8.59 22.86 17.27
N LYS A 197 -7.60 21.96 17.42
CA LYS A 197 -6.21 22.33 17.68
C LYS A 197 -5.61 23.13 16.52
N LEU A 198 -5.80 22.66 15.28
CA LEU A 198 -5.32 23.35 14.08
C LEU A 198 -5.96 24.74 13.91
N LEU A 199 -7.25 24.89 14.22
CA LEU A 199 -7.92 26.18 14.22
C LEU A 199 -7.31 27.14 15.25
N ARG A 200 -7.10 26.67 16.50
CA ARG A 200 -6.47 27.50 17.55
C ARG A 200 -5.07 27.96 17.15
N GLN A 201 -4.27 27.08 16.55
CA GLN A 201 -2.93 27.42 16.08
C GLN A 201 -2.96 28.49 14.99
N ARG A 202 -3.84 28.36 13.99
CA ARG A 202 -3.99 29.36 12.92
C ARG A 202 -4.46 30.72 13.45
N LEU A 203 -5.43 30.71 14.37
CA LEU A 203 -5.89 31.95 15.01
C LEU A 203 -4.76 32.65 15.77
N ARG A 204 -3.96 31.89 16.53
CA ARG A 204 -2.80 32.42 17.23
C ARG A 204 -1.78 33.04 16.28
N GLN A 205 -1.41 32.33 15.21
CA GLN A 205 -0.47 32.84 14.19
C GLN A 205 -1.00 34.10 13.49
N GLY A 206 -2.32 34.16 13.23
CA GLY A 206 -2.95 35.36 12.67
C GLY A 206 -2.85 36.57 13.59
N ILE A 207 -3.12 36.39 14.89
CA ILE A 207 -3.00 37.46 15.89
C ILE A 207 -1.56 37.95 16.01
N GLU A 208 -0.59 37.04 16.07
CA GLU A 208 0.84 37.39 16.15
C GLU A 208 1.29 38.20 14.92
N ALA A 209 0.89 37.77 13.71
CA ALA A 209 1.21 38.49 12.47
C ALA A 209 0.57 39.89 12.39
N GLU A 210 -0.66 40.07 12.91
CA GLU A 210 -1.32 41.38 12.98
C GLU A 210 -0.64 42.33 13.97
N GLN A 211 -0.16 41.83 15.10
CA GLN A 211 0.57 42.61 16.10
C GLN A 211 1.91 43.11 15.55
N ASP A 212 2.69 42.22 14.92
CA ASP A 212 3.98 42.56 14.30
C ASP A 212 3.81 43.64 13.21
N ALA A 213 2.76 43.54 12.39
CA ALA A 213 2.47 44.54 11.36
C ALA A 213 2.05 45.90 11.95
N GLY A 214 1.42 45.91 13.12
CA GLY A 214 1.04 47.12 13.84
C GLY A 214 2.24 47.87 14.43
N GLU A 215 3.22 47.15 14.98
CA GLU A 215 4.44 47.74 15.56
C GLU A 215 5.33 48.42 14.50
N VAL A 216 5.45 47.82 13.31
CA VAL A 216 6.22 48.40 12.19
C VAL A 216 5.64 49.75 11.74
N ASN A 217 4.32 49.91 11.77
CA ASN A 217 3.65 51.15 11.35
C ASN A 217 3.69 52.28 12.39
N GLN A 218 4.00 51.99 13.66
CA GLN A 218 4.09 53.01 14.72
C GLN A 218 5.52 53.51 14.97
N GLY A 219 6.53 52.84 14.40
CA GLY A 219 7.95 53.15 14.59
C GLY A 219 8.65 53.89 13.44
N GLY A 220 7.93 54.28 12.38
CA GLY A 220 8.46 55.03 11.22
C GLY A 220 7.84 56.42 11.10
#